data_AF-A0A1H9IFF7-F1
#
_entry.id   AF-A0A1H9IFF7-F1
#
_cell.length_a   1.000
_cell.length_b   1.000
_cell.length_c   1.000
_cell.angle_alpha   90.00
_cell.angle_beta   90.00
_cell.angle_gamma   90.00
#
_symmetry.space_group_name_H-M   'P 1'
#
loop_
_entity.id
_entity.type
_entity.pdbx_description
1 polymer ?
#
loop_
_entity_poly.entity_id
_entity_poly.type
_entity_poly.pdbx_seq_one_letter_code
_entity_poly.pdbx_strand_id
1 'polypeptide(L)'
;MSDWDFLHDMHNEGYSPEQIADAAACGYNPWEHGDWDNIEEFIDDEAGWDSDSGPKNPTTLELWELLGELIESARNYFEVTGRHLPIYGELGELYGEAKYGIKRHKPYTQGSDGKLGNDFVEIKTISPFKTDNSVLVKRAGNFSKLLIVKISKDFEFKAKMLDRKSFGKGSGKHIKAKWSE
;
A
#
# COMPACT_ATOMS: atom_id res chain seq x y z
N MET A 1 17.53 11.37 8.45
CA MET A 1 17.54 10.26 7.48
C MET A 1 16.26 10.37 6.68
N SER A 2 16.37 10.34 5.36
CA SER A 2 15.19 10.22 4.48
C SER A 2 14.48 8.91 4.80
N ASP A 3 13.15 8.88 4.66
CA ASP A 3 12.37 7.64 4.75
C ASP A 3 12.83 6.59 3.71
N TRP A 4 13.67 6.98 2.75
CA TRP A 4 14.23 6.14 1.69
C TRP A 4 15.71 5.79 1.83
N ASP A 5 16.41 6.25 2.88
CA ASP A 5 17.85 5.99 3.03
C ASP A 5 18.15 4.48 3.05
N PHE A 6 17.23 3.69 3.60
CA PHE A 6 17.34 2.22 3.66
C PHE A 6 17.42 1.56 2.27
N LEU A 7 16.90 2.19 1.20
CA LEU A 7 16.99 1.63 -0.15
C LEU A 7 18.43 1.62 -0.67
N HIS A 8 19.24 2.61 -0.28
CA HIS A 8 20.66 2.64 -0.60
C HIS A 8 21.40 1.55 0.16
N ASP A 9 21.04 1.31 1.43
CA ASP A 9 21.61 0.24 2.24
C ASP A 9 21.28 -1.13 1.64
N MET A 10 20.02 -1.35 1.21
CA MET A 10 19.62 -2.57 0.51
C MET A 10 20.40 -2.80 -0.79
N HIS A 11 20.62 -1.74 -1.59
CA HIS A 11 21.46 -1.88 -2.78
C HIS A 11 22.89 -2.29 -2.43
N ASN A 12 23.48 -1.69 -1.40
CA ASN A 12 24.84 -1.98 -0.94
C ASN A 12 24.97 -3.39 -0.33
N GLU A 13 23.90 -3.90 0.27
CA GLU A 13 23.81 -5.25 0.84
C GLU A 13 23.52 -6.33 -0.22
N GLY A 14 23.29 -5.95 -1.48
CA GLY A 14 23.16 -6.87 -2.61
C GLY A 14 21.75 -7.46 -2.82
N TYR A 15 20.71 -6.79 -2.30
CA TYR A 15 19.32 -7.17 -2.57
C TYR A 15 18.98 -7.06 -4.06
N SER A 16 18.07 -7.92 -4.54
CA SER A 16 17.65 -7.90 -5.95
C SER A 16 16.88 -6.61 -6.30
N PRO A 17 16.84 -6.22 -7.59
CA PRO A 17 16.04 -5.08 -8.04
C PRO A 17 14.57 -5.18 -7.63
N GLU A 18 14.00 -6.39 -7.63
CA GLU A 18 12.63 -6.66 -7.21
C GLU A 18 12.45 -6.47 -5.70
N GLN A 19 13.43 -6.88 -4.89
CA GLN A 19 13.39 -6.68 -3.44
C GLN A 19 13.48 -5.20 -3.08
N ILE A 20 14.33 -4.43 -3.77
CA ILE A 20 14.44 -2.98 -3.59
C ILE A 20 13.16 -2.29 -4.06
N ALA A 21 12.59 -2.71 -5.19
CA ALA A 21 11.31 -2.20 -5.68
C ALA A 21 10.14 -2.51 -4.72
N ASP A 22 10.14 -3.68 -4.07
CA ASP A 22 9.15 -4.03 -3.03
C ASP A 22 9.24 -3.09 -1.83
N ALA A 23 10.46 -2.89 -1.36
CA ALA A 23 10.73 -2.06 -0.21
C ALA A 23 10.41 -0.58 -0.51
N ALA A 24 10.68 -0.14 -1.74
CA ALA A 24 10.24 1.16 -2.26
C ALA A 24 8.70 1.26 -2.27
N ALA A 25 7.99 0.26 -2.78
CA ALA A 25 6.52 0.27 -2.81
C ALA A 25 5.90 0.21 -1.40
N CYS A 26 6.56 -0.45 -0.45
CA CYS A 26 6.10 -0.60 0.93
C CYS A 26 6.42 0.61 1.83
N GLY A 27 7.47 1.38 1.51
CA GLY A 27 7.99 2.47 2.35
C GLY A 27 8.77 2.01 3.59
N TYR A 28 9.26 0.76 3.60
CA TYR A 28 10.13 0.18 4.63
C TYR A 28 10.88 -1.02 4.05
N ASN A 29 11.95 -1.50 4.69
CA ASN A 29 12.62 -2.73 4.30
C ASN A 29 11.88 -3.96 4.87
N PRO A 30 11.11 -4.74 4.07
CA PRO A 30 10.42 -5.92 4.57
C PRO A 30 11.37 -7.08 4.89
N TRP A 31 12.65 -6.98 4.51
CA TRP A 31 13.68 -7.99 4.69
C TRP A 31 14.64 -7.69 5.85
N GLU A 32 14.46 -6.57 6.56
CA GLU A 32 15.31 -6.21 7.70
C GLU A 32 15.14 -7.25 8.82
N HIS A 33 16.21 -7.98 9.14
CA HIS A 33 16.21 -8.99 10.20
C HIS A 33 16.58 -8.34 11.54
N GLY A 34 15.63 -7.69 12.23
CA GLY A 34 16.00 -7.06 13.52
C GLY A 34 14.94 -6.45 14.43
N ASP A 35 13.70 -6.22 14.00
CA ASP A 35 12.70 -5.51 14.83
C ASP A 35 11.28 -6.13 14.72
N TRP A 36 11.24 -7.44 14.44
CA TRP A 36 10.01 -8.24 14.29
C TRP A 36 9.52 -8.88 15.59
N ASP A 37 10.28 -8.76 16.66
CA ASP A 37 9.85 -9.18 17.98
C ASP A 37 8.68 -8.28 18.39
N ASN A 38 7.47 -8.84 18.45
CA ASN A 38 6.17 -8.21 18.71
C ASN A 38 5.38 -7.68 17.50
N ILE A 39 5.45 -8.32 16.33
CA ILE A 39 4.40 -8.15 15.32
C ILE A 39 3.11 -8.84 15.80
N GLU A 40 2.05 -8.08 16.05
CA GLU A 40 0.71 -8.65 16.10
C GLU A 40 0.18 -8.84 14.68
N GLU A 41 -0.12 -10.08 14.33
CA GLU A 41 -0.71 -10.48 13.05
C GLU A 41 -2.23 -10.37 13.16
N PHE A 42 -2.82 -9.47 12.38
CA PHE A 42 -4.25 -9.44 12.10
C PHE A 42 -4.49 -10.28 10.86
N ILE A 43 -5.12 -11.45 11.02
CA ILE A 43 -5.55 -12.27 9.89
C ILE A 43 -7.01 -11.95 9.62
N ASP A 44 -7.26 -11.53 8.39
CA ASP A 44 -8.58 -11.24 7.90
C ASP A 44 -9.02 -12.40 6.98
N ASP A 45 -9.94 -13.21 7.48
CA ASP A 45 -10.53 -14.37 6.81
C ASP A 45 -11.91 -14.08 6.19
N GLU A 46 -12.40 -12.84 6.32
CA GLU A 46 -13.71 -12.43 5.78
C GLU A 46 -13.61 -11.97 4.32
N ALA A 47 -14.49 -12.53 3.48
CA ALA A 47 -14.76 -12.03 2.13
C ALA A 47 -15.26 -10.57 2.20
N GLY A 48 -14.68 -9.67 1.41
CA GLY A 48 -15.06 -8.25 1.44
C GLY A 48 -14.09 -7.30 0.76
N TRP A 49 -13.34 -7.79 -0.23
CA TRP A 49 -12.53 -6.92 -1.07
C TRP A 49 -13.46 -6.15 -2.02
N ASP A 50 -13.36 -4.83 -2.00
CA ASP A 50 -13.95 -3.99 -3.03
C ASP A 50 -13.19 -4.26 -4.33
N SER A 51 -13.93 -4.69 -5.36
CA SER A 51 -13.38 -4.90 -6.70
C SER A 51 -13.45 -3.61 -7.53
N ASP A 52 -12.84 -3.67 -8.71
CA ASP A 52 -12.71 -2.54 -9.62
C ASP A 52 -14.02 -2.21 -10.37
N SER A 53 -15.04 -1.78 -9.63
CA SER A 53 -16.36 -1.40 -10.14
C SER A 53 -16.50 0.06 -10.59
N GLY A 54 -15.40 0.80 -10.74
CA GLY A 54 -15.43 2.24 -11.03
C GLY A 54 -15.34 3.15 -9.78
N PRO A 55 -15.28 4.48 -9.97
CA PRO A 55 -15.15 5.46 -8.89
C PRO A 55 -16.45 5.61 -8.09
N LYS A 56 -16.38 6.05 -6.82
CA LYS A 56 -17.59 6.31 -6.00
C LYS A 56 -18.36 7.57 -6.39
N ASN A 57 -17.74 8.53 -7.07
CA ASN A 57 -18.35 9.83 -7.36
C ASN A 57 -17.94 10.31 -8.78
N PRO A 58 -18.87 10.88 -9.57
CA PRO A 58 -18.54 11.54 -10.84
C PRO A 58 -17.37 12.54 -10.77
N THR A 59 -17.15 13.20 -9.64
CA THR A 59 -16.03 14.17 -9.48
C THR A 59 -14.64 13.53 -9.51
N THR A 60 -14.53 12.20 -9.40
CA THR A 60 -13.25 11.48 -9.47
C THR A 60 -13.10 10.68 -10.76
N LEU A 61 -13.98 10.88 -11.76
CA LEU A 61 -13.95 10.12 -13.01
C LEU A 61 -12.66 10.35 -13.81
N GLU A 62 -12.25 11.61 -14.00
CA GLU A 62 -11.01 11.92 -14.73
C GLU A 62 -9.78 11.30 -14.04
N LEU A 63 -9.76 11.30 -12.71
CA LEU A 63 -8.70 10.66 -11.93
C LEU A 63 -8.72 9.13 -12.06
N TRP A 64 -9.91 8.55 -12.14
CA TRP A 64 -10.11 7.12 -12.36
C TRP A 64 -9.59 6.67 -13.73
N GLU A 65 -9.89 7.45 -14.77
CA GLU A 65 -9.40 7.22 -16.13
C GLU A 65 -7.86 7.31 -16.18
N LEU A 66 -7.29 8.35 -15.57
CA LEU A 66 -5.84 8.51 -15.46
C LEU A 66 -5.19 7.35 -14.70
N LEU A 67 -5.80 6.88 -13.61
CA LEU A 67 -5.33 5.71 -12.88
C LEU A 67 -5.31 4.46 -13.77
N GLY A 68 -6.36 4.27 -14.59
CA GLY A 68 -6.45 3.22 -15.59
C GLY A 68 -5.31 3.27 -16.61
N GLU A 69 -4.99 4.45 -17.13
CA GLU A 69 -3.87 4.63 -18.07
C GLU A 69 -2.50 4.35 -17.42
N LEU A 70 -2.32 4.75 -16.16
CA LEU A 70 -1.07 4.53 -15.43
C LEU A 70 -0.83 3.05 -15.12
N ILE A 71 -1.87 2.33 -14.67
CA ILE A 71 -1.74 0.89 -14.41
C ILE A 71 -1.53 0.10 -15.70
N GLU A 72 -2.18 0.50 -16.80
CA GLU A 72 -1.97 -0.10 -18.12
C GLU A 72 -0.53 0.14 -18.61
N SER A 73 0.01 1.34 -18.39
CA SER A 73 1.40 1.65 -18.70
C SER A 73 2.38 0.79 -17.90
N ALA A 74 2.09 0.52 -16.62
CA ALA A 74 2.88 -0.39 -15.81
C ALA A 74 2.80 -1.84 -16.29
N ARG A 75 1.63 -2.30 -16.76
CA ARG A 75 1.45 -3.62 -17.38
C ARG A 75 2.28 -3.73 -18.65
N ASN A 76 2.11 -2.79 -19.58
CA ASN A 76 2.85 -2.76 -20.85
C ASN A 76 4.37 -2.74 -20.62
N TYR A 77 4.86 -1.97 -19.65
CA TYR A 77 6.28 -1.97 -19.30
C TYR A 77 6.76 -3.34 -18.83
N PHE A 78 5.99 -4.02 -17.98
CA PHE A 78 6.31 -5.35 -17.51
C PHE A 78 6.30 -6.39 -18.65
N GLU A 79 5.30 -6.37 -19.52
CA GLU A 79 5.23 -7.28 -20.67
C GLU A 79 6.42 -7.13 -21.62
N VAL A 80 6.86 -5.90 -21.85
CA VAL A 80 8.00 -5.62 -22.76
C VAL A 80 9.34 -5.96 -22.12
N THR A 81 9.51 -5.74 -20.81
CA THR A 81 10.83 -5.77 -20.17
C THR A 81 11.04 -6.89 -19.15
N GLY A 82 9.97 -7.55 -18.71
CA GLY A 82 9.96 -8.46 -17.58
C GLY A 82 10.21 -7.78 -16.22
N ARG A 83 10.27 -6.45 -16.16
CA ARG A 83 10.57 -5.67 -14.94
C ARG A 83 9.37 -4.84 -14.51
N HIS A 84 9.26 -4.61 -13.20
CA HIS A 84 8.20 -3.82 -12.61
C HIS A 84 8.60 -2.34 -12.46
N LEU A 85 7.66 -1.42 -12.66
CA LEU A 85 7.86 0.00 -12.33
C LEU A 85 7.74 0.21 -10.81
N PRO A 86 8.59 1.04 -10.18
CA PRO A 86 8.54 1.30 -8.75
C PRO A 86 7.51 2.39 -8.40
N ILE A 87 6.25 2.22 -8.83
CA ILE A 87 5.18 3.24 -8.69
C ILE A 87 3.93 2.74 -7.95
N TYR A 88 3.94 1.49 -7.48
CA TYR A 88 2.71 0.85 -6.97
C TYR A 88 2.19 1.50 -5.68
N GLY A 89 3.08 2.06 -4.84
CA GLY A 89 2.67 2.82 -3.65
C GLY A 89 1.78 3.99 -4.04
N GLU A 90 2.26 4.82 -4.98
CA GLU A 90 1.54 5.97 -5.52
C GLU A 90 0.25 5.58 -6.24
N LEU A 91 0.25 4.46 -6.98
CA LEU A 91 -0.97 3.94 -7.61
C LEU A 91 -2.02 3.54 -6.57
N GLY A 92 -1.62 2.97 -5.44
CA GLY A 92 -2.53 2.66 -4.34
C GLY A 92 -3.12 3.90 -3.69
N GLU A 93 -2.33 4.95 -3.49
CA GLU A 93 -2.84 6.25 -3.01
C GLU A 93 -3.84 6.88 -3.97
N LEU A 94 -3.52 6.88 -5.28
CA LEU A 94 -4.40 7.38 -6.33
C LEU A 94 -5.70 6.58 -6.40
N TYR A 95 -5.62 5.25 -6.25
CA TYR A 95 -6.80 4.39 -6.12
C TYR A 95 -7.65 4.79 -4.91
N GLY A 96 -7.03 5.04 -3.76
CA GLY A 96 -7.72 5.52 -2.56
C GLY A 96 -8.48 6.82 -2.81
N GLU A 97 -7.87 7.78 -3.49
CA GLU A 97 -8.50 9.04 -3.88
C GLU A 97 -9.65 8.82 -4.87
N ALA A 98 -9.41 8.08 -5.96
CA ALA A 98 -10.37 7.90 -7.04
C ALA A 98 -11.57 7.01 -6.64
N LYS A 99 -11.31 5.89 -5.95
CA LYS A 99 -12.31 4.91 -5.50
C LYS A 99 -13.08 5.41 -4.29
N TYR A 100 -12.39 5.88 -3.25
CA TYR A 100 -13.01 6.16 -1.95
C TYR A 100 -13.29 7.65 -1.70
N GLY A 101 -12.77 8.55 -2.55
CA GLY A 101 -12.86 9.99 -2.32
C GLY A 101 -11.96 10.48 -1.19
N ILE A 102 -10.87 9.76 -0.91
CA ILE A 102 -9.88 10.16 0.09
C ILE A 102 -9.22 11.46 -0.36
N LYS A 103 -9.29 12.49 0.47
CA LYS A 103 -8.57 13.74 0.23
C LYS A 103 -7.13 13.56 0.71
N ARG A 104 -6.20 13.36 -0.22
CA ARG A 104 -4.78 13.21 0.11
C ARG A 104 -4.22 14.49 0.73
N HIS A 105 -3.30 14.32 1.66
CA HIS A 105 -2.58 15.46 2.22
C HIS A 105 -1.58 16.02 1.20
N LYS A 106 -1.01 17.19 1.53
CA LYS A 106 0.12 17.70 0.75
C LYS A 106 1.30 16.73 0.91
N PRO A 107 2.18 16.63 -0.10
CA PRO A 107 3.42 15.86 0.01
C PRO A 107 4.17 16.19 1.31
N TYR A 108 4.81 15.18 1.91
CA TYR A 108 5.60 15.27 3.15
C TYR A 108 4.80 15.57 4.43
N THR A 109 3.46 15.52 4.38
CA THR A 109 2.65 15.60 5.59
C THR A 109 2.92 14.39 6.47
N GLN A 110 3.27 14.64 7.73
CA GLN A 110 3.54 13.58 8.70
C GLN A 110 2.22 12.95 9.20
N GLY A 111 2.18 11.63 9.32
CA GLY A 111 1.03 10.91 9.88
C GLY A 111 0.45 9.91 8.89
N SER A 112 -0.76 10.19 8.40
CA SER A 112 -1.49 9.37 7.43
C SER A 112 -1.38 9.97 6.02
N ASP A 113 -1.84 9.24 4.99
CA ASP A 113 -1.77 9.68 3.59
C ASP A 113 -2.91 10.62 3.19
N GLY A 114 -4.08 10.49 3.81
CA GLY A 114 -5.21 11.38 3.54
C GLY A 114 -6.32 11.35 4.57
N LYS A 115 -7.46 11.95 4.21
CA LYS A 115 -8.68 11.94 5.02
C LYS A 115 -9.91 11.52 4.23
N LEU A 116 -10.77 10.73 4.88
CA LEU A 116 -12.13 10.45 4.44
C LEU A 116 -13.11 11.00 5.47
N GLY A 117 -13.70 12.16 5.19
CA GLY A 117 -14.47 12.90 6.19
C GLY A 117 -13.59 13.29 7.40
N ASN A 118 -13.92 12.77 8.58
CA ASN A 118 -13.16 13.01 9.80
C ASN A 118 -12.05 11.98 10.04
N ASP A 119 -12.05 10.86 9.31
CA ASP A 119 -11.08 9.79 9.49
C ASP A 119 -9.75 10.11 8.81
N PHE A 120 -8.66 9.81 9.51
CA PHE A 120 -7.31 9.82 8.95
C PHE A 120 -7.02 8.44 8.36
N VAL A 121 -6.71 8.38 7.08
CA VAL A 121 -6.55 7.14 6.33
C VAL A 121 -5.07 6.96 5.98
N GLU A 122 -4.48 5.88 6.49
CA GLU A 122 -3.22 5.31 5.99
C GLU A 122 -3.55 4.39 4.81
N ILE A 123 -2.76 4.43 3.75
CA ILE A 123 -2.89 3.61 2.56
C ILE A 123 -1.63 2.74 2.44
N LYS A 124 -1.81 1.43 2.30
CA LYS A 124 -0.71 0.50 2.02
C LYS A 124 -1.00 -0.34 0.80
N THR A 125 -0.01 -0.43 -0.08
CA THR A 125 -0.14 -1.20 -1.31
C THR A 125 0.54 -2.56 -1.20
N ILE A 126 -0.16 -3.61 -1.64
CA ILE A 126 0.42 -4.92 -1.96
C ILE A 126 0.68 -4.92 -3.47
N SER A 127 1.95 -4.94 -3.86
CA SER A 127 2.37 -4.89 -5.27
C SER A 127 2.14 -6.23 -6.00
N PRO A 128 2.13 -6.23 -7.35
CA PRO A 128 1.90 -7.44 -8.16
C PRO A 128 2.91 -8.57 -7.93
N PHE A 129 4.13 -8.22 -7.54
CA PHE A 129 5.24 -9.15 -7.35
C PHE A 129 5.41 -9.59 -5.90
N LYS A 130 4.68 -8.99 -4.96
CA LYS A 130 4.71 -9.41 -3.57
C LYS A 130 4.06 -10.78 -3.40
N THR A 131 4.75 -11.68 -2.72
CA THR A 131 4.31 -13.08 -2.56
C THR A 131 3.48 -13.31 -1.30
N ASP A 132 3.65 -12.48 -0.28
CA ASP A 132 2.84 -12.49 0.91
C ASP A 132 1.73 -11.44 0.84
N ASN A 133 0.50 -11.86 1.12
CA ASN A 133 -0.64 -10.96 1.22
C ASN A 133 -0.62 -10.25 2.57
N SER A 134 0.41 -9.45 2.84
CA SER A 134 0.53 -8.71 4.09
C SER A 134 1.07 -7.30 3.91
N VAL A 135 0.66 -6.41 4.80
CA VAL A 135 1.20 -5.04 4.91
C VAL A 135 1.57 -4.77 6.35
N LEU A 136 2.51 -3.84 6.53
CA LEU A 136 2.93 -3.35 7.83
C LEU A 136 2.61 -1.87 7.93
N VAL A 137 2.04 -1.49 9.06
CA VAL A 137 1.78 -0.09 9.40
C VAL A 137 2.35 0.21 10.78
N LYS A 138 2.97 1.38 10.93
CA LYS A 138 3.53 1.87 12.20
C LYS A 138 2.40 2.21 13.17
N ARG A 139 2.40 1.65 14.38
CA ARG A 139 1.42 2.02 15.41
C ARG A 139 1.51 3.47 15.83
N ALA A 140 2.70 4.07 15.76
CA ALA A 140 2.89 5.49 16.08
C ALA A 140 2.24 6.44 15.06
N GLY A 141 1.87 5.95 13.87
CA GLY A 141 1.21 6.76 12.83
C GLY A 141 -0.14 7.31 13.29
N ASN A 142 -0.46 8.54 12.87
CA ASN A 142 -1.73 9.20 13.21
C ASN A 142 -2.83 8.86 12.18
N PHE A 143 -3.32 7.62 12.21
CA PHE A 143 -4.45 7.16 11.39
C PHE A 143 -5.58 6.59 12.25
N SER A 144 -6.82 6.67 11.76
CA SER A 144 -8.00 5.99 12.32
C SER A 144 -8.48 4.84 11.44
N LYS A 145 -8.14 4.83 10.15
CA LYS A 145 -8.42 3.74 9.21
C LYS A 145 -7.18 3.36 8.40
N LEU A 146 -7.07 2.08 8.05
CA LEU A 146 -6.08 1.55 7.13
C LEU A 146 -6.80 1.09 5.87
N LEU A 147 -6.46 1.67 4.72
CA LEU A 147 -6.83 1.18 3.41
C LEU A 147 -5.71 0.31 2.88
N ILE A 148 -5.98 -0.96 2.63
CA ILE A 148 -5.08 -1.81 1.86
C ILE A 148 -5.55 -1.83 0.43
N VAL A 149 -4.64 -1.57 -0.49
CA VAL A 149 -4.85 -1.71 -1.93
C VAL A 149 -3.95 -2.82 -2.43
N LYS A 150 -4.53 -3.88 -2.99
CA LYS A 150 -3.80 -4.95 -3.66
C LYS A 150 -3.88 -4.73 -5.16
N ILE A 151 -2.74 -4.77 -5.82
CA ILE A 151 -2.63 -4.82 -7.27
C ILE A 151 -2.19 -6.24 -7.62
N SER A 152 -3.03 -6.99 -8.34
CA SER A 152 -2.77 -8.38 -8.68
C SER A 152 -1.67 -8.51 -9.75
N LYS A 153 -1.23 -9.75 -10.02
CA LYS A 153 -0.33 -10.07 -11.14
C LYS A 153 -0.93 -9.71 -12.51
N ASP A 154 -2.26 -9.68 -12.59
CA ASP A 154 -3.02 -9.27 -13.77
C ASP A 154 -3.27 -7.74 -13.80
N PHE A 155 -2.63 -7.01 -12.88
CA PHE A 155 -2.73 -5.55 -12.73
C PHE A 155 -4.15 -5.08 -12.39
N GLU A 156 -4.91 -5.90 -11.66
CA GLU A 156 -6.25 -5.55 -11.18
C GLU A 156 -6.20 -5.04 -9.75
N PHE A 157 -7.01 -4.02 -9.46
CA PHE A 157 -7.14 -3.50 -8.10
C PHE A 157 -8.17 -4.27 -7.28
N LYS A 158 -7.80 -4.56 -6.04
CA LYS A 158 -8.71 -4.92 -4.95
C LYS A 158 -8.38 -4.05 -3.75
N ALA A 159 -9.37 -3.62 -2.98
CA ALA A 159 -9.08 -2.89 -1.76
C ALA A 159 -9.96 -3.29 -0.57
N LYS A 160 -9.44 -3.05 0.64
CA LYS A 160 -10.18 -3.26 1.89
C LYS A 160 -9.86 -2.17 2.89
N MET A 161 -10.91 -1.56 3.45
CA MET A 161 -10.81 -0.52 4.47
C MET A 161 -11.04 -1.12 5.86
N LEU A 162 -10.10 -0.90 6.78
CA LEU A 162 -10.16 -1.43 8.14
C LEU A 162 -10.12 -0.31 9.17
N ASP A 163 -10.94 -0.44 10.21
CA ASP A 163 -10.90 0.45 11.37
C ASP A 163 -9.70 0.13 12.25
N ARG A 164 -8.91 1.14 12.63
CA ARG A 164 -7.73 0.94 13.49
C ARG A 164 -8.04 0.20 14.80
N LYS A 165 -9.27 0.35 15.29
CA LYS A 165 -9.75 -0.28 16.53
C LYS A 165 -9.84 -1.81 16.42
N SER A 166 -9.88 -2.39 15.21
CA SER A 166 -9.92 -3.84 15.02
C SER A 166 -8.57 -4.52 15.30
N PHE A 167 -7.44 -3.81 15.18
CA PHE A 167 -6.10 -4.37 15.29
C PHE A 167 -5.59 -4.67 16.72
N GLY A 168 -6.47 -4.64 17.72
CA GLY A 168 -6.10 -4.88 19.12
C GLY A 168 -5.16 -3.81 19.73
N LYS A 169 -5.02 -3.83 21.06
CA LYS A 169 -4.19 -2.87 21.83
C LYS A 169 -2.79 -3.44 22.15
N GLY A 170 -2.11 -3.97 21.14
CA GLY A 170 -0.74 -4.49 21.27
C GLY A 170 0.32 -3.45 21.57
N SER A 171 1.44 -3.92 22.12
CA SER A 171 2.65 -3.13 22.43
C SER A 171 3.68 -3.10 21.29
N GLY A 172 3.45 -3.82 20.19
CA GLY A 172 4.35 -3.87 19.04
C GLY A 172 4.53 -2.54 18.33
N LYS A 173 5.70 -2.28 17.74
CA LYS A 173 5.95 -1.07 16.92
C LYS A 173 5.08 -1.04 15.66
N HIS A 174 4.78 -2.21 15.11
CA HIS A 174 4.03 -2.38 13.86
C HIS A 174 2.77 -3.22 14.08
N ILE A 175 1.79 -3.03 13.19
CA ILE A 175 0.67 -3.94 12.96
C ILE A 175 0.97 -4.64 11.65
N LYS A 176 0.98 -5.97 11.63
CA LYS A 176 0.98 -6.75 10.38
C LYS A 176 -0.43 -7.17 10.10
N ALA A 177 -1.00 -6.61 9.06
CA ALA A 177 -2.28 -7.07 8.56
C ALA A 177 -2.02 -8.06 7.42
N LYS A 178 -2.63 -9.24 7.48
CA LYS A 178 -2.47 -10.34 6.53
C LYS A 178 -3.84 -10.86 6.09
N TRP A 179 -3.92 -11.33 4.87
CA TRP A 179 -5.15 -11.87 4.29
C TRP A 179 -4.97 -13.31 3.83
N SER A 180 -5.99 -14.13 4.09
CA SER A 180 -6.22 -15.36 3.34
C SER A 180 -6.90 -15.01 2.02
N GLU A 181 -6.35 -15.53 0.92
CA GLU A 181 -7.07 -15.59 -0.36
C GLU A 181 -7.97 -16.82 -0.42
#